data_AF-A0A2S4Y863-F1
#
_entry.id   AF-A0A2S4Y863-F1
#
_cell.length_a   1.000
_cell.length_b   1.000
_cell.length_c   1.000
_cell.angle_alpha   90.00
_cell.angle_beta   90.00
_cell.angle_gamma   90.00
#
_symmetry.space_group_name_H-M   'P 1'
#
loop_
_entity.id
_entity.type
_entity.pdbx_description
1 polymer ?
#
loop_
_entity_poly.entity_id
_entity_poly.type
_entity_poly.pdbx_seq_one_letter_code
_entity_poly.pdbx_strand_id
1 'polypeptide(L)'
;KCTPGAVSPAVTQANLKSTICRKGGYTKGIRPPVSVTSKEKKLNAASHGYTGRAGDAEYDHLISLQLGGDPNDERNLWVEPADPGHKSGGGINNKKDPVETKLHTAVCGGKVTLAAAQQAIASDWTTALAKLGLN
;
A
#
# COMPACT_ATOMS: atom_id res chain seq x y z
N LYS A 1 -11.40 -13.10 3.56
CA LYS A 1 -10.21 -12.23 3.39
C LYS A 1 -10.51 -10.95 4.15
N CYS A 2 -9.72 -10.57 5.16
CA CYS A 2 -10.10 -9.50 6.10
C CYS A 2 -9.90 -8.08 5.53
N THR A 3 -9.10 -7.92 4.48
CA THR A 3 -8.84 -6.62 3.84
C THR A 3 -8.96 -6.82 2.32
N PRO A 4 -10.05 -6.36 1.67
CA PRO A 4 -10.23 -6.55 0.23
C PRO A 4 -9.41 -5.57 -0.61
N GLY A 5 -8.86 -4.51 0.00
CA GLY A 5 -8.22 -3.39 -0.69
C GLY A 5 -9.25 -2.33 -1.09
N ALA A 6 -8.84 -1.07 -1.11
CA ALA A 6 -9.65 0.02 -1.64
C ALA A 6 -8.79 0.98 -2.47
N VAL A 7 -9.32 1.36 -3.62
CA VAL A 7 -8.72 2.37 -4.51
C VAL A 7 -9.33 3.73 -4.23
N SER A 8 -8.53 4.79 -4.30
CA SER A 8 -9.02 6.15 -4.14
C SER A 8 -9.82 6.57 -5.38
N PRO A 9 -11.06 7.07 -5.23
CA PRO A 9 -11.82 7.60 -6.37
C PRO A 9 -11.16 8.85 -6.98
N ALA A 10 -10.22 9.49 -6.26
CA ALA A 10 -9.47 10.63 -6.76
C ALA A 10 -8.38 10.24 -7.78
N VAL A 11 -8.00 8.97 -7.87
CA VAL A 11 -6.94 8.49 -8.78
C VAL A 11 -7.55 7.60 -9.86
N THR A 12 -7.38 8.01 -11.11
CA THR A 12 -7.86 7.28 -12.28
C THR A 12 -6.76 7.16 -13.31
N GLN A 13 -6.89 6.22 -14.24
CA GLN A 13 -5.98 6.08 -15.37
C GLN A 13 -5.86 7.38 -16.18
N ALA A 14 -6.94 8.16 -16.28
CA ALA A 14 -6.98 9.39 -17.07
C ALA A 14 -6.26 10.57 -16.39
N ASN A 15 -6.13 10.56 -15.06
CA ASN A 15 -5.63 11.72 -14.30
C ASN A 15 -4.23 11.51 -13.67
N LEU A 16 -3.52 10.45 -14.05
CA LEU A 16 -2.23 10.05 -13.47
C LEU A 16 -1.22 11.20 -13.36
N LYS A 17 -1.12 12.06 -14.39
CA LYS A 17 -0.18 13.20 -14.43
C LYS A 17 -0.48 14.29 -13.38
N SER A 18 -1.73 14.39 -12.94
CA SER A 18 -2.17 15.30 -11.86
C SER A 18 -2.22 14.64 -10.48
N THR A 19 -2.11 13.30 -10.43
CA THR A 19 -2.17 12.52 -9.19
C THR A 19 -0.86 11.77 -8.96
N ILE A 20 -0.84 10.44 -8.99
CA ILE A 20 0.30 9.63 -8.55
C ILE A 20 1.58 9.86 -9.36
N CYS A 21 1.48 10.32 -10.62
CA CYS A 21 2.63 10.64 -11.48
C CYS A 21 2.96 12.14 -11.52
N ARG A 22 2.35 12.94 -10.64
CA ARG A 22 2.59 14.39 -10.56
C ARG A 22 4.01 14.67 -10.07
N LYS A 23 4.70 15.59 -10.74
CA LYS A 23 6.00 16.13 -10.27
C LYS A 23 5.84 16.75 -8.88
N GLY A 24 6.81 16.50 -8.00
CA GLY A 24 6.75 16.96 -6.60
C GLY A 24 6.00 16.02 -5.64
N GLY A 25 5.52 14.88 -6.13
CA GLY A 25 4.87 13.85 -5.32
C GLY A 25 3.39 14.11 -5.04
N TYR A 26 2.68 13.06 -4.62
CA TYR A 26 1.23 13.06 -4.41
C TYR A 26 0.84 12.52 -3.02
N THR A 27 1.42 11.39 -2.64
CA THR A 27 1.07 10.62 -1.44
C THR A 27 1.20 11.43 -0.15
N LYS A 28 2.20 12.31 -0.03
CA LYS A 28 2.39 13.18 1.15
C LYS A 28 1.20 14.10 1.42
N GLY A 29 0.48 14.53 0.37
CA GLY A 29 -0.63 15.48 0.49
C GLY A 29 -2.00 14.85 0.78
N ILE A 30 -2.12 13.52 0.67
CA ILE A 30 -3.40 12.81 0.85
C ILE A 30 -3.45 11.97 2.13
N ARG A 31 -2.33 11.87 2.85
CA ARG A 31 -2.28 11.11 4.11
C ARG A 31 -3.05 11.86 5.21
N PRO A 32 -3.97 11.20 5.91
CA PRO A 32 -4.65 11.77 7.06
C PRO A 32 -3.62 12.14 8.15
N PRO A 33 -3.97 13.09 9.04
CA PRO A 33 -3.13 13.40 10.18
C PRO A 33 -2.84 12.15 11.02
N VAL A 34 -1.64 12.08 11.61
CA VAL A 34 -1.20 10.95 12.44
C VAL A 34 -2.18 10.66 13.60
N SER A 35 -2.87 11.68 14.12
CA SER A 35 -3.89 11.52 15.16
C SER A 35 -5.09 10.66 14.72
N VAL A 36 -5.46 10.73 13.44
CA VAL A 36 -6.54 9.92 12.85
C VAL A 36 -6.03 8.50 12.63
N THR A 37 -4.92 8.35 11.91
CA THR A 37 -4.38 7.03 11.54
C THR A 37 -3.91 6.22 12.75
N SER A 38 -3.46 6.85 13.83
CA SER A 38 -3.08 6.13 15.07
C SER A 38 -4.28 5.46 15.75
N LYS A 39 -5.46 6.10 15.73
CA LYS A 39 -6.69 5.55 16.30
C LYS A 39 -7.20 4.39 15.45
N GLU A 40 -7.23 4.58 14.13
CA GLU A 40 -7.61 3.55 13.16
C GLU A 40 -6.67 2.34 13.23
N LYS A 41 -5.35 2.56 13.32
CA LYS A 41 -4.34 1.51 13.52
C LYS A 41 -4.65 0.65 14.74
N LYS A 42 -5.00 1.27 15.88
CA LYS A 42 -5.32 0.53 17.11
C LYS A 42 -6.59 -0.31 16.97
N LEU A 43 -7.63 0.23 16.33
CA LEU A 43 -8.90 -0.47 16.15
C LEU A 43 -8.78 -1.62 15.14
N ASN A 44 -8.07 -1.39 14.04
CA ASN A 44 -7.83 -2.43 13.03
C ASN A 44 -6.98 -3.56 13.61
N ALA A 45 -5.88 -3.26 14.33
CA ALA A 45 -5.08 -4.29 14.98
C ALA A 45 -5.91 -5.16 15.95
N ALA A 46 -6.82 -4.54 16.71
CA ALA A 46 -7.75 -5.28 17.56
C ALA A 46 -8.72 -6.16 16.74
N SER A 47 -9.27 -5.65 15.64
CA SER A 47 -10.19 -6.40 14.77
C SER A 47 -9.53 -7.61 14.10
N HIS A 48 -8.21 -7.56 13.87
CA HIS A 48 -7.41 -8.63 13.32
C HIS A 48 -6.82 -9.57 14.40
N GLY A 49 -7.12 -9.34 15.68
CA GLY A 49 -6.60 -10.14 16.79
C GLY A 49 -5.08 -10.05 16.97
N TYR A 50 -4.46 -8.97 16.49
CA TYR A 50 -3.02 -8.79 16.59
C TYR A 50 -2.59 -8.51 18.04
N THR A 51 -1.77 -9.40 18.60
CA THR A 51 -1.24 -9.30 19.97
C THR A 51 0.26 -9.00 20.02
N GLY A 52 0.90 -8.75 18.87
CA GLY A 52 2.32 -8.45 18.77
C GLY A 52 2.69 -7.03 19.23
N ARG A 53 4.00 -6.72 19.24
CA ARG A 53 4.47 -5.37 19.58
C ARG A 53 4.07 -4.41 18.46
N ALA A 54 3.46 -3.27 18.80
CA ALA A 54 3.01 -2.29 17.81
C ALA A 54 4.11 -1.75 16.88
N GLY A 55 5.39 -1.85 17.28
CA GLY A 55 6.56 -1.49 16.47
C GLY A 55 7.10 -2.60 15.57
N ASP A 56 6.56 -3.82 15.68
CA ASP A 56 6.91 -4.99 14.84
C ASP A 56 5.89 -5.17 13.70
N ALA A 57 4.85 -4.33 13.62
CA ALA A 57 3.87 -4.36 12.53
C ALA A 57 3.62 -2.97 11.93
N GLU A 58 3.66 -2.92 10.61
CA GLU A 58 3.23 -1.75 9.85
C GLU A 58 1.71 -1.68 9.78
N TYR A 59 1.22 -0.45 9.71
CA TYR A 59 -0.15 -0.18 9.34
C TYR A 59 -0.10 0.38 7.94
N ASP A 60 -0.32 -0.50 6.99
CA ASP A 60 0.01 -0.24 5.61
C ASP A 60 -1.22 -0.40 4.72
N HIS A 61 -1.11 0.12 3.51
CA HIS A 61 -2.15 0.09 2.50
C HIS A 61 -1.99 -1.17 1.63
N LEU A 62 -3.00 -2.05 1.59
CA LEU A 62 -2.95 -3.24 0.72
C LEU A 62 -2.70 -2.85 -0.75
N ILE A 63 -3.38 -1.80 -1.22
CA ILE A 63 -3.05 -1.10 -2.45
C ILE A 63 -2.24 0.14 -2.06
N SER A 64 -0.98 0.20 -2.48
CA SER A 64 -0.09 1.35 -2.23
C SER A 64 -0.75 2.69 -2.61
N LEU A 65 -0.49 3.74 -1.81
CA LEU A 65 -0.85 5.11 -2.22
C LEU A 65 -0.11 5.55 -3.49
N GLN A 66 1.05 4.95 -3.78
CA GLN A 66 1.74 5.16 -5.05
C GLN A 66 0.95 4.58 -6.24
N LEU A 67 0.05 3.63 -5.98
CA LEU A 67 -0.83 3.03 -6.98
C LEU A 67 -2.28 3.49 -6.81
N GLY A 68 -2.49 4.64 -6.18
CA GLY A 68 -3.82 5.22 -6.00
C GLY A 68 -4.71 4.44 -5.05
N GLY A 69 -4.13 3.73 -4.08
CA GLY A 69 -4.88 3.21 -2.94
C GLY A 69 -5.59 4.32 -2.16
N ASP A 70 -6.71 3.98 -1.54
CA ASP A 70 -7.41 4.93 -0.69
C ASP A 70 -6.60 5.19 0.60
N PRO A 71 -6.38 6.47 0.97
CA PRO A 71 -5.57 6.80 2.13
C PRO A 71 -6.22 6.53 3.49
N ASN A 72 -7.55 6.44 3.58
CA ASN A 72 -8.28 6.34 4.85
C ASN A 72 -9.47 5.36 4.83
N ASP A 73 -9.60 4.54 3.79
CA ASP A 73 -10.58 3.47 3.77
C ASP A 73 -10.08 2.27 4.58
N GLU A 74 -10.85 1.86 5.58
CA GLU A 74 -10.54 0.70 6.44
C GLU A 74 -10.34 -0.59 5.63
N ARG A 75 -10.94 -0.69 4.44
CA ARG A 75 -10.78 -1.83 3.53
C ARG A 75 -9.41 -1.84 2.85
N ASN A 76 -8.69 -0.72 2.82
CA ASN A 76 -7.32 -0.65 2.30
C ASN A 76 -6.28 -0.73 3.41
N LEU A 77 -6.66 -0.48 4.66
CA LEU A 77 -5.76 -0.47 5.80
C LEU A 77 -5.73 -1.82 6.50
N TRP A 78 -4.53 -2.30 6.82
CA TRP A 78 -4.36 -3.55 7.56
C TRP A 78 -3.07 -3.55 8.37
N VAL A 79 -3.05 -4.39 9.40
CA VAL A 79 -1.79 -4.78 10.05
C VAL A 79 -1.04 -5.68 9.08
N GLU A 80 -0.02 -5.14 8.43
CA GLU A 80 0.84 -5.95 7.58
C GLU A 80 1.65 -6.89 8.48
N PRO A 81 1.57 -8.22 8.27
CA PRO A 81 2.42 -9.19 8.93
C PRO A 81 3.87 -8.83 8.65
N ALA A 82 4.72 -9.03 9.66
CA ALA A 82 6.13 -8.82 9.48
C ALA A 82 6.67 -9.67 8.32
N ASP A 83 7.63 -9.12 7.57
CA ASP A 83 8.24 -9.80 6.43
C ASP A 83 8.74 -11.21 6.78
N PRO A 84 8.79 -12.13 5.80
CA PRO A 84 9.43 -13.43 5.99
C PRO A 84 10.83 -13.30 6.61
N GLY A 85 11.04 -13.98 7.74
CA GLY A 85 12.28 -13.97 8.51
C GLY A 85 12.44 -12.81 9.51
N HIS A 86 11.39 -12.01 9.76
CA HIS A 86 11.41 -10.97 10.77
C HIS A 86 11.67 -11.54 12.18
N LYS A 87 12.55 -10.87 12.93
CA LYS A 87 12.83 -11.15 14.35
C LYS A 87 12.10 -10.11 15.19
N SER A 88 11.31 -10.55 16.17
CA SER A 88 10.62 -9.61 17.08
C SER A 88 11.63 -8.65 17.74
N GLY A 89 11.29 -7.36 17.77
CA GLY A 89 12.19 -6.29 18.20
C GLY A 89 13.24 -5.87 17.18
N GLY A 90 13.26 -6.47 15.98
CA GLY A 90 14.15 -6.10 14.87
C GLY A 90 13.68 -4.90 14.06
N GLY A 91 12.51 -4.35 14.37
CA GLY A 91 11.90 -3.26 13.64
C GLY A 91 11.22 -3.70 12.34
N ILE A 92 10.52 -2.76 11.74
CA ILE A 92 9.77 -2.91 10.51
C ILE A 92 10.71 -3.25 9.34
N ASN A 93 10.26 -4.15 8.46
CA ASN A 93 10.95 -4.49 7.21
C ASN A 93 10.00 -4.17 6.05
N ASN A 94 10.44 -3.32 5.11
CA ASN A 94 9.61 -2.78 4.04
C ASN A 94 9.99 -3.39 2.70
N LYS A 95 10.05 -4.73 2.60
CA LYS A 95 10.39 -5.38 1.33
C LYS A 95 9.36 -5.12 0.22
N LYS A 96 8.17 -4.65 0.58
CA LYS A 96 7.12 -4.23 -0.36
C LYS A 96 7.44 -2.88 -1.02
N ASP A 97 8.08 -1.92 -0.33
CA ASP A 97 8.37 -0.57 -0.84
C ASP A 97 9.07 -0.55 -2.22
N PRO A 98 10.10 -1.38 -2.48
CA PRO A 98 10.72 -1.46 -3.81
C PRO A 98 9.77 -1.98 -4.89
N VAL A 99 8.86 -2.89 -4.55
CA VAL A 99 7.84 -3.41 -5.48
C VAL A 99 6.85 -2.31 -5.81
N GLU A 100 6.35 -1.58 -4.81
CA GLU A 100 5.44 -0.45 -5.03
C GLU A 100 6.07 0.61 -5.94
N THR A 101 7.33 0.94 -5.70
CA THR A 101 8.07 1.93 -6.46
C THR A 101 8.28 1.49 -7.92
N LYS A 102 8.58 0.21 -8.15
CA LYS A 102 8.71 -0.35 -9.50
C LYS A 102 7.38 -0.35 -10.26
N LEU A 103 6.28 -0.74 -9.58
CA LEU A 103 4.94 -0.70 -10.16
C LEU A 103 4.51 0.73 -10.48
N HIS A 104 4.75 1.68 -9.58
CA HIS A 104 4.49 3.11 -9.81
C HIS A 104 5.24 3.61 -11.05
N THR A 105 6.53 3.29 -11.14
CA THR A 105 7.36 3.68 -12.29
C THR A 105 6.82 3.08 -13.59
N ALA A 106 6.39 1.82 -13.57
CA ALA A 106 5.81 1.15 -14.73
C ALA A 106 4.47 1.78 -15.15
N VAL A 107 3.60 2.14 -14.20
CA VAL A 107 2.33 2.84 -14.44
C VAL A 107 2.59 4.24 -15.03
N CYS A 108 3.47 5.02 -14.41
CA CYS A 108 3.80 6.37 -14.86
C CYS A 108 4.55 6.40 -16.19
N GLY A 109 5.29 5.33 -16.52
CA GLY A 109 5.91 5.10 -17.81
C GLY A 109 4.97 4.51 -18.86
N GLY A 110 3.71 4.20 -18.51
CA GLY A 110 2.72 3.61 -19.43
C GLY A 110 2.99 2.16 -19.83
N LYS A 111 3.89 1.46 -19.12
CA LYS A 111 4.21 0.04 -19.39
C LYS A 111 3.09 -0.90 -18.96
N VAL A 112 2.35 -0.53 -17.93
CA VAL A 112 1.19 -1.27 -17.40
C VAL A 112 0.07 -0.29 -17.05
N THR A 113 -1.17 -0.77 -17.02
CA THR A 113 -2.30 0.04 -16.55
C THR A 113 -2.31 0.13 -15.03
N LEU A 114 -2.90 1.21 -14.50
CA LEU A 114 -3.13 1.40 -13.07
C LEU A 114 -3.89 0.20 -12.47
N ALA A 115 -4.97 -0.22 -13.14
CA ALA A 115 -5.80 -1.33 -12.69
C ALA A 115 -5.02 -2.66 -12.62
N ALA A 116 -4.15 -2.95 -13.59
CA ALA A 116 -3.33 -4.15 -13.58
C ALA A 116 -2.34 -4.15 -12.40
N ALA A 117 -1.70 -3.01 -12.13
CA ALA A 117 -0.81 -2.86 -10.97
C ALA A 117 -1.55 -3.02 -9.63
N GLN A 118 -2.73 -2.40 -9.48
CA GLN A 118 -3.58 -2.52 -8.30
C GLN A 118 -4.03 -3.96 -8.04
N GLN A 119 -4.46 -4.67 -9.09
CA GLN A 119 -4.87 -6.07 -8.98
C GLN A 119 -3.69 -6.99 -8.63
N ALA A 120 -2.51 -6.76 -9.23
CA ALA A 120 -1.33 -7.57 -8.97
C ALA A 120 -0.88 -7.44 -7.50
N ILE A 121 -0.73 -6.20 -7.01
CA ILE A 121 -0.25 -5.96 -5.64
C ILE A 121 -1.24 -6.44 -4.57
N ALA A 122 -2.55 -6.24 -4.76
CA ALA A 122 -3.57 -6.67 -3.80
C ALA A 122 -3.79 -8.19 -3.78
N SER A 123 -3.39 -8.88 -4.86
CA SER A 123 -3.41 -10.34 -4.92
C SER A 123 -2.25 -10.93 -4.12
N ASP A 124 -1.03 -10.55 -4.49
CA ASP A 124 0.22 -10.97 -3.88
C ASP A 124 1.35 -10.05 -4.35
N TRP A 125 1.82 -9.17 -3.47
CA TRP A 125 2.86 -8.21 -3.80
C TRP A 125 4.20 -8.89 -4.13
N THR A 126 4.47 -10.08 -3.59
CA THR A 126 5.76 -10.78 -3.77
C THR A 126 5.94 -11.28 -5.20
N THR A 127 4.83 -11.52 -5.92
CA THR A 127 4.82 -12.00 -7.31
C THR A 127 4.33 -10.94 -8.31
N ALA A 128 3.92 -9.76 -7.83
CA ALA A 128 3.30 -8.72 -8.65
C ALA A 128 4.14 -8.28 -9.86
N LEU A 129 5.46 -8.11 -9.68
CA LEU A 129 6.36 -7.72 -10.77
C LEU A 129 6.45 -8.81 -11.84
N ALA A 130 6.63 -10.06 -11.41
CA ALA A 130 6.70 -11.20 -12.32
C ALA A 130 5.41 -11.38 -13.11
N LYS A 131 4.26 -11.25 -12.43
CA LYS A 131 2.92 -11.32 -13.05
C LYS A 131 2.72 -10.27 -14.14
N LEU A 132 3.40 -9.13 -14.04
CA LEU A 132 3.31 -8.03 -15.00
C LEU A 132 4.51 -7.97 -15.97
N GLY A 133 5.45 -8.92 -15.91
CA GLY A 133 6.64 -8.93 -16.76
C GLY A 133 7.61 -7.77 -16.48
N LEU A 134 7.72 -7.33 -15.22
CA LEU A 134 8.54 -6.19 -14.78
C LEU A 134 9.83 -6.61 -14.04
N ASN A 135 10.32 -7.82 -14.31
CA ASN A 135 11.52 -8.39 -13.68
C ASN A 135 12.81 -7.80 -14.27
#